data_AF-A0A381YY09-F1
#
_entry.id   AF-A0A381YY09-F1
#
_cell.length_a   1.000
_cell.length_b   1.000
_cell.length_c   1.000
_cell.angle_alpha   90.00
_cell.angle_beta   90.00
_cell.angle_gamma   90.00
#
_symmetry.space_group_name_H-M   'P 1'
#
loop_
_entity.id
_entity.type
_entity.pdbx_description
1 polymer ?
#
loop_
_entity_poly.entity_id
_entity_poly.type
_entity_poly.pdbx_seq_one_letter_code
_entity_poly.pdbx_strand_id
1 'polypeptide(L)'
;MAKSANSVEIHFFKPQKRFIIPIYSFHLPRKLFSEYKKNKFTFCINTQFETVIQNCSIPRKINNETWINETIKETYLQLNLEGQAHSIECFYKNKLVAGLYGVHIGSCFFGESMF
;
A
#
# COMPACT_ATOMS: atom_id res chain seq x y z
N MET A 1 -6.58 -6.26 10.96
CA MET A 1 -7.57 -5.66 10.04
C MET A 1 -8.86 -5.44 10.81
N ALA A 2 -9.65 -4.41 10.47
CA ALA A 2 -10.96 -4.19 11.06
C ALA A 2 -12.06 -4.79 10.17
N LYS A 3 -13.26 -5.03 10.71
CA LYS A 3 -14.40 -5.50 9.89
C LYS A 3 -14.86 -4.43 8.88
N SER A 4 -14.82 -3.16 9.28
CA SER A 4 -15.11 -2.00 8.45
C SER A 4 -14.34 -0.77 8.95
N ALA A 5 -14.37 0.34 8.21
CA ALA A 5 -13.72 1.60 8.58
C ALA A 5 -14.21 2.17 9.93
N ASN A 6 -15.44 1.83 10.33
CA ASN A 6 -16.08 2.30 11.56
C ASN A 6 -15.97 1.28 12.71
N SER A 7 -15.39 0.12 12.47
CA SER A 7 -15.22 -0.91 13.50
C SER A 7 -14.16 -0.47 14.51
N VAL A 8 -14.44 -0.62 15.80
CA VAL A 8 -13.45 -0.42 16.87
C VAL A 8 -12.64 -1.69 17.14
N GLU A 9 -13.14 -2.86 16.72
CA GLU A 9 -12.47 -4.14 16.90
C GLU A 9 -11.39 -4.38 15.84
N ILE A 10 -10.26 -4.92 16.29
CA ILE A 10 -9.14 -5.36 15.45
C ILE A 10 -9.06 -6.88 15.48
N HIS A 11 -9.02 -7.47 14.29
CA HIS A 11 -8.84 -8.91 14.12
C HIS A 11 -7.45 -9.22 13.52
N PHE A 12 -6.84 -10.29 14.02
CA PHE A 12 -5.57 -10.83 13.55
C PHE A 12 -5.80 -12.03 12.65
N PHE A 13 -5.03 -12.12 11.57
CA PHE A 13 -5.19 -13.17 10.57
C PHE A 13 -3.86 -13.89 10.33
N LYS A 14 -3.92 -15.22 10.22
CA LYS A 14 -2.80 -16.08 9.85
C LYS A 14 -3.27 -17.10 8.81
N PRO A 15 -3.34 -16.72 7.52
CA PRO A 15 -3.80 -17.64 6.49
C PRO A 15 -2.79 -18.79 6.32
N GLN A 16 -3.30 -20.01 6.12
CA GLN A 16 -2.48 -21.22 5.92
C GLN A 16 -1.67 -21.17 4.62
N LYS A 17 -2.25 -20.58 3.57
CA LYS A 17 -1.57 -20.27 2.30
C LYS A 17 -1.36 -18.77 2.20
N ARG A 18 -0.17 -18.35 1.79
CA ARG A 18 0.16 -16.93 1.63
C ARG A 18 0.52 -16.65 0.18
N PHE A 19 -0.03 -15.56 -0.34
CA PHE A 19 0.42 -15.00 -1.60
C PHE A 19 1.75 -14.30 -1.38
N ILE A 20 2.72 -14.59 -2.25
CA ILE A 20 4.04 -13.95 -2.25
C ILE A 20 4.38 -13.54 -3.68
N ILE A 21 5.13 -12.44 -3.81
CA ILE A 21 5.74 -12.02 -5.06
C ILE A 21 7.26 -12.17 -4.89
N PRO A 22 7.88 -13.22 -5.44
CA PRO A 22 9.32 -13.37 -5.34
C PRO A 22 10.01 -12.31 -6.21
N ILE A 23 10.92 -11.54 -5.61
CA ILE A 23 11.58 -10.41 -6.28
C ILE A 23 12.41 -10.88 -7.49
N TYR A 24 13.15 -11.99 -7.34
CA TYR A 24 14.05 -12.50 -8.38
C TYR A 24 13.34 -13.23 -9.53
N SER A 25 12.07 -13.61 -9.36
CA SER A 25 11.30 -14.33 -10.39
C SER A 25 10.01 -13.58 -10.77
N PHE A 26 9.93 -12.28 -10.48
CA PHE A 26 8.78 -11.47 -10.83
C PHE A 26 8.66 -11.37 -12.36
N HIS A 27 7.53 -11.84 -12.90
CA HIS A 27 7.22 -11.67 -14.31
C HIS A 27 6.69 -10.26 -14.56
N LEU A 28 7.50 -9.41 -15.19
CA LEU A 28 7.08 -8.10 -15.65
C LEU A 28 6.44 -8.20 -17.05
N PRO A 29 5.12 -7.96 -17.20
CA PRO A 29 4.47 -8.06 -18.51
C PRO A 29 5.05 -7.04 -19.50
N ARG A 30 5.27 -7.46 -20.75
CA ARG A 30 5.86 -6.61 -21.81
C ARG A 30 5.14 -5.28 -22.00
N LYS A 31 3.80 -5.26 -21.89
CA LYS A 31 2.99 -4.03 -21.98
C LYS A 31 3.30 -3.06 -20.83
N LEU A 32 3.41 -3.57 -19.60
CA LEU A 32 3.75 -2.75 -18.44
C LEU A 32 5.16 -2.16 -18.56
N PHE A 33 6.13 -2.97 -18.97
CA PHE A 33 7.50 -2.50 -19.22
C PHE A 33 7.55 -1.43 -20.32
N SER A 34 6.78 -1.62 -21.39
CA SER A 34 6.68 -0.63 -22.46
C SER A 34 6.07 0.69 -22.02
N GLU A 35 5.11 0.68 -21.08
CA GLU A 35 4.54 1.91 -20.53
C GLU A 35 5.52 2.58 -19.57
N TYR A 36 6.18 1.81 -18.70
CA TYR A 36 7.21 2.29 -17.77
C TYR A 36 8.33 3.04 -18.51
N LYS A 37 8.86 2.48 -19.61
CA LYS A 37 9.92 3.10 -20.42
C LYS A 37 9.57 4.47 -21.02
N LYS A 38 8.29 4.86 -21.06
CA LYS A 38 7.88 6.18 -21.54
C LYS A 38 8.21 7.30 -20.54
N ASN A 39 8.69 6.97 -19.33
CA ASN A 39 9.10 7.92 -18.29
C ASN A 39 8.05 9.00 -18.01
N LYS A 40 6.77 8.62 -18.06
CA LYS A 40 5.64 9.52 -17.78
C LYS A 40 5.37 9.69 -16.29
N PHE A 41 5.82 8.73 -15.49
CA PHE A 41 5.53 8.63 -14.08
C PHE A 41 6.78 8.91 -13.26
N THR A 42 6.61 9.62 -12.16
CA THR A 42 7.64 9.81 -11.14
C THR A 42 7.29 8.94 -9.95
N PHE A 43 8.27 8.17 -9.47
CA PHE A 43 8.11 7.34 -8.28
C PHE A 43 8.90 7.93 -7.12
N CYS A 44 8.26 8.02 -5.97
CA CYS A 44 8.89 8.46 -4.73
C CYS A 44 8.66 7.40 -3.64
N ILE A 45 9.48 7.48 -2.58
CA ILE A 45 9.35 6.62 -1.41
C ILE A 45 9.27 7.53 -0.20
N ASN A 46 8.33 7.26 0.70
CA ASN A 46 8.18 7.96 1.98
C ASN A 46 8.01 9.48 1.84
N THR A 47 7.40 9.96 0.75
CA THR A 47 7.16 11.40 0.58
C THR A 47 5.77 11.84 0.99
N GLN A 48 4.77 10.95 0.91
CA GLN A 48 3.37 11.27 1.23
C GLN A 48 2.66 10.08 1.89
N PHE A 49 3.30 9.45 2.89
CA PHE A 49 2.77 8.25 3.55
C PHE A 49 1.34 8.42 4.06
N GLU A 50 1.07 9.52 4.77
CA GLU A 50 -0.26 9.84 5.29
C GLU A 50 -1.30 9.94 4.17
N THR A 51 -0.96 10.62 3.07
CA THR A 51 -1.86 10.72 1.90
C THR A 51 -2.11 9.35 1.27
N VAL A 52 -1.10 8.48 1.20
CA VAL A 52 -1.24 7.13 0.65
C VAL A 52 -2.18 6.28 1.50
N ILE A 53 -2.00 6.23 2.82
CA ILE A 53 -2.87 5.43 3.69
C ILE A 53 -4.29 5.99 3.74
N GLN A 54 -4.44 7.32 3.71
CA GLN A 54 -5.74 7.97 3.61
C GLN A 54 -6.48 7.56 2.34
N ASN A 55 -5.82 7.59 1.17
CA ASN A 55 -6.43 7.15 -0.08
C ASN A 55 -6.73 5.64 -0.08
N CYS A 56 -5.88 4.81 0.54
CA CYS A 56 -6.15 3.38 0.71
C CYS A 56 -7.36 3.11 1.63
N SER A 57 -7.67 4.02 2.55
CA SER A 57 -8.84 3.92 3.44
C SER A 57 -10.16 4.31 2.76
N ILE A 58 -10.12 4.86 1.54
CA ILE A 58 -11.35 5.18 0.80
C ILE A 58 -11.94 3.89 0.22
N PRO A 59 -13.24 3.61 0.40
CA PRO A 59 -13.91 2.47 -0.24
C PRO A 59 -13.71 2.47 -1.75
N ARG A 60 -13.33 1.33 -2.32
CA ARG A 60 -13.12 1.20 -3.77
C ARG A 60 -14.48 1.10 -4.46
N LYS A 61 -14.58 1.50 -5.72
CA LYS A 61 -15.85 1.40 -6.49
C LYS A 61 -16.51 0.01 -6.49
N ILE A 62 -15.73 -1.06 -6.30
CA ILE A 62 -16.21 -2.45 -6.28
C ILE A 62 -16.70 -2.86 -4.88
N ASN A 63 -16.20 -2.24 -3.81
CA ASN A 63 -16.51 -2.57 -2.43
C ASN A 63 -16.93 -1.30 -1.67
N ASN A 64 -18.15 -1.26 -1.15
CA ASN A 64 -18.66 -0.12 -0.39
C ASN A 64 -17.97 0.09 0.98
N GLU A 65 -16.99 -0.74 1.35
CA GLU A 65 -16.30 -0.69 2.63
C GLU A 65 -14.79 -0.91 2.49
N THR A 66 -14.03 -0.40 3.47
CA THR A 66 -12.62 -0.71 3.70
C THR A 66 -12.43 -1.34 5.08
N TRP A 67 -11.34 -2.06 5.29
CA TRP A 67 -10.94 -2.62 6.58
C TRP A 67 -9.99 -1.70 7.37
N ILE A 68 -9.60 -0.57 6.78
CA ILE A 68 -8.65 0.39 7.35
C ILE A 68 -9.45 1.41 8.18
N ASN A 69 -9.56 1.16 9.49
CA ASN A 69 -10.17 2.08 10.45
C ASN A 69 -9.14 3.09 11.00
N GLU A 70 -9.58 3.99 11.89
CA GLU A 70 -8.70 5.01 12.48
C GLU A 70 -7.52 4.41 13.23
N THR A 71 -7.75 3.41 14.08
CA THR A 71 -6.69 2.74 14.85
C THR A 71 -5.61 2.15 13.94
N ILE A 72 -6.00 1.55 12.82
CA ILE A 72 -5.05 1.02 11.84
C ILE A 72 -4.27 2.18 11.20
N LYS A 73 -4.94 3.25 10.76
CA LYS A 73 -4.26 4.42 10.18
C LYS A 73 -3.19 4.97 11.13
N GLU A 74 -3.56 5.26 12.36
CA GLU A 74 -2.66 5.79 13.40
C GLU A 74 -1.49 4.85 13.67
N THR A 75 -1.75 3.54 13.75
CA THR A 75 -0.69 2.53 13.97
C THR A 75 0.34 2.55 12.84
N TYR A 76 -0.09 2.56 11.58
CA TYR A 76 0.84 2.58 10.44
C TYR A 76 1.54 3.94 10.28
N LEU A 77 0.90 5.05 10.67
CA LEU A 77 1.55 6.35 10.75
C LEU A 77 2.71 6.33 11.78
N GLN A 78 2.49 5.77 12.96
CA GLN A 78 3.56 5.60 13.95
C GLN A 78 4.68 4.69 13.45
N LEU A 79 4.34 3.56 12.84
CA LEU A 79 5.35 2.67 12.24
C LEU A 79 6.15 3.35 11.12
N ASN A 80 5.57 4.30 10.39
CA ASN A 80 6.30 5.08 9.39
C ASN A 80 7.29 6.05 10.05
N LEU A 81 6.89 6.72 11.13
CA LEU A 81 7.78 7.58 11.92
C LEU A 81 8.94 6.79 12.54
N GLU A 82 8.71 5.53 12.92
CA GLU A 82 9.73 4.60 13.42
C GLU A 82 10.59 3.96 12.31
N GLY A 83 10.32 4.29 11.04
CA GLY A 83 11.06 3.77 9.89
C GLY A 83 10.78 2.30 9.55
N GLN A 84 9.69 1.72 10.07
CA GLN A 84 9.28 0.33 9.84
C GLN A 84 8.25 0.20 8.72
N ALA A 85 7.38 1.20 8.56
CA ALA A 85 6.42 1.26 7.47
C ALA A 85 6.89 2.25 6.39
N HIS A 86 6.65 1.88 5.14
CA HIS A 86 7.05 2.66 3.98
C HIS A 86 5.91 2.81 2.98
N SER A 87 5.91 3.94 2.28
CA SER A 87 5.02 4.21 1.16
C SER A 87 5.82 4.30 -0.14
N ILE A 88 5.18 3.88 -1.22
CA ILE A 88 5.61 4.10 -2.60
C ILE A 88 4.54 4.96 -3.25
N GLU A 89 4.95 6.10 -3.79
CA GLU A 89 4.07 7.06 -4.44
C GLU A 89 4.33 7.08 -5.95
N CYS A 90 3.26 7.12 -6.74
CA CYS A 90 3.33 7.26 -8.19
C CYS A 90 2.65 8.56 -8.62
N PHE A 91 3.41 9.43 -9.28
CA PHE A 91 2.95 10.73 -9.77
C PHE A 91 2.86 10.75 -11.30
N TYR A 92 1.81 11.36 -11.82
CA TYR A 92 1.68 11.70 -13.23
C TYR A 92 1.34 13.18 -13.36
N LYS A 93 2.14 13.94 -14.12
CA LYS A 93 1.98 15.41 -14.25
C LYS A 93 1.82 16.10 -12.89
N ASN A 94 2.72 15.78 -11.95
CA ASN A 94 2.75 16.31 -10.57
C ASN A 94 1.51 16.01 -9.71
N LYS A 95 0.68 15.05 -10.10
CA LYS A 95 -0.46 14.57 -9.30
C LYS A 95 -0.19 13.16 -8.82
N LEU A 96 -0.44 12.89 -7.55
CA LEU A 96 -0.42 11.53 -6.99
C LEU A 96 -1.57 10.74 -7.64
N VAL A 97 -1.23 9.69 -8.38
CA VAL A 97 -2.21 8.89 -9.15
C VAL A 97 -2.33 7.45 -8.67
N ALA A 98 -1.36 6.98 -7.89
CA ALA A 98 -1.41 5.68 -7.23
C ALA A 98 -0.46 5.69 -6.03
N GLY A 99 -0.69 4.78 -5.10
CA GLY A 99 0.23 4.56 -3.99
C GLY A 99 0.06 3.19 -3.37
N LEU A 100 1.11 2.74 -2.70
CA LEU A 100 1.13 1.51 -1.93
C LEU A 100 1.83 1.79 -0.61
N TYR A 101 1.33 1.25 0.50
CA TYR A 101 2.06 1.24 1.77
C TYR A 101 2.25 -0.17 2.30
N GLY A 102 3.26 -0.34 3.14
CA GLY A 102 3.56 -1.63 3.74
C GLY A 102 4.64 -1.57 4.80
N VAL A 103 4.88 -2.70 5.46
CA VAL A 103 5.90 -2.84 6.50
C VAL A 103 7.06 -3.65 5.97
N HIS A 104 8.28 -3.21 6.29
CA HIS A 104 9.49 -3.95 5.98
C HIS A 104 9.97 -4.70 7.22
N ILE A 105 10.21 -6.01 7.08
CA ILE A 105 10.82 -6.84 8.12
C ILE A 105 11.93 -7.68 7.50
N GLY A 106 13.17 -7.38 7.87
CA GLY A 106 14.35 -8.12 7.44
C GLY A 106 14.67 -7.99 5.94
N SER A 107 14.21 -8.94 5.13
CA SER A 107 14.37 -8.89 3.66
C SER A 107 13.04 -9.02 2.93
N CYS A 108 11.94 -8.89 3.67
CA CYS A 108 10.59 -9.03 3.18
C CYS A 108 9.85 -7.70 3.31
N PHE A 109 9.10 -7.36 2.28
CA PHE A 109 8.17 -6.24 2.30
C PHE A 109 6.74 -6.76 2.27
N PHE A 110 5.95 -6.38 3.26
CA PHE A 110 4.55 -6.75 3.42
C PHE A 110 3.69 -5.61 2.87
N GLY A 111 3.28 -5.70 1.61
CA GLY A 111 2.39 -4.73 0.99
C GLY A 111 0.98 -4.84 1.57
N GLU A 112 0.54 -3.81 2.27
CA GLU A 112 -0.71 -3.83 3.04
C GLU A 112 -1.91 -3.44 2.18
N SER A 113 -1.83 -2.30 1.50
CA SER A 113 -2.86 -1.85 0.59
C SER A 113 -2.29 -0.91 -0.47
N MET A 114 -3.09 -0.71 -1.51
CA MET A 114 -2.83 0.19 -2.61
C MET A 114 -4.14 0.82 -3.10
N PHE A 115 -4.05 1.99 -3.73
CA PHE A 115 -5.18 2.69 -4.35
C PHE A 115 -4.86 3.10 -5.79
#